data_AF-A0A526YUS1-F1
#
_entry.id   AF-A0A526YUS1-F1
#
_cell.length_a   1.000
_cell.length_b   1.000
_cell.length_c   1.000
_cell.angle_alpha   90.00
_cell.angle_beta   90.00
_cell.angle_gamma   90.00
#
_symmetry.space_group_name_H-M   'P 1'
#
loop_
_entity.id
_entity.type
_entity.pdbx_description
1 polymer ?
#
loop_
_entity_poly.entity_id
_entity_poly.type
_entity_poly.pdbx_seq_one_letter_code
_entity_poly.pdbx_strand_id
1 'polypeptide(L)' 'MQVSNDILPAPGPAIILVEPQLGENIGMVARAMANFGLSELRLVNPRDGW' A
#
# COMPACT_ATOMS: atom_id res chain seq x y z
N MET A 1 11.05 4.42 -33.47
CA MET A 1 9.70 4.60 -32.92
C MET A 1 9.80 4.43 -31.42
N GLN A 2 10.00 5.54 -30.71
CA GLN A 2 10.17 5.54 -29.27
C GLN A 2 8.78 5.43 -28.63
N VAL A 3 8.41 4.22 -28.20
CA VAL A 3 7.22 4.01 -27.36
C VAL A 3 7.63 4.36 -25.93
N SER A 4 7.88 5.65 -25.68
CA SER A 4 7.95 6.17 -24.31
C SER A 4 6.52 6.51 -23.92
N ASN A 5 5.82 5.52 -23.39
CA ASN A 5 4.68 5.79 -22.54
C ASN A 5 4.80 4.82 -21.38
N ASP A 6 5.73 5.12 -20.48
CA ASP A 6 5.62 4.65 -19.11
C ASP A 6 4.32 5.28 -18.60
N ILE A 7 3.20 4.59 -18.82
CA ILE A 7 1.94 4.88 -18.16
C ILE A 7 2.14 4.35 -16.75
N LEU A 8 2.98 5.03 -15.96
CA LEU A 8 2.91 4.88 -14.52
C LEU A 8 1.48 5.32 -14.20
N PRO A 9 0.60 4.42 -13.73
CA PRO A 9 -0.73 4.83 -13.32
C PRO A 9 -0.55 6.03 -12.40
N ALA A 10 -1.32 7.11 -12.64
CA ALA A 10 -1.27 8.29 -11.79
C ALA A 10 -1.26 7.80 -10.34
N PRO A 11 -0.28 8.21 -9.51
CA PRO A 11 -0.07 7.58 -8.21
C PRO A 11 -1.39 7.64 -7.45
N GLY A 12 -1.97 6.45 -7.22
CA GLY A 12 -3.21 6.31 -6.51
C GLY A 12 -3.07 6.82 -5.07
N PRO A 13 -4.17 6.93 -4.32
CA PRO A 13 -4.07 7.38 -2.93
C PRO A 13 -3.17 6.46 -2.12
N ALA A 14 -2.34 7.06 -1.27
CA ALA A 14 -1.58 6.33 -0.27
C ALA A 14 -2.51 5.91 0.87
N ILE A 15 -2.47 4.63 1.24
CA ILE A 15 -3.10 4.13 2.46
C ILE A 15 -2.09 4.23 3.60
N ILE A 16 -2.47 4.88 4.70
CA ILE A 16 -1.60 5.10 5.86
C ILE A 16 -2.23 4.43 7.07
N LEU A 17 -1.52 3.44 7.64
CA LEU A 17 -1.90 2.82 8.91
C LEU A 17 -1.09 3.46 10.03
N VAL A 18 -1.78 4.14 10.93
CA VAL A 18 -1.20 4.75 12.13
C VAL A 18 -1.39 3.79 13.30
N GLU A 19 -0.29 3.47 13.97
CA GLU A 19 -0.23 2.59 15.14
C GLU A 19 -0.91 1.21 14.94
N PRO A 20 -0.67 0.49 13.82
CA PRO A 20 -1.23 -0.84 13.63
C PRO A 20 -0.69 -1.81 14.69
N GLN A 21 -1.60 -2.63 15.23
CA GLN A 21 -1.32 -3.48 16.39
C GLN A 21 -0.94 -4.92 16.05
N LEU A 22 -1.45 -5.47 14.94
CA LEU A 22 -1.25 -6.86 14.53
C LEU A 22 -0.77 -6.90 13.07
N GLY A 23 0.26 -7.71 12.79
CA GLY A 23 0.76 -7.91 11.42
C GLY A 23 -0.29 -8.49 10.47
N GLU A 24 -1.21 -9.31 10.99
CA GLU A 24 -2.33 -9.88 10.22
C GLU A 24 -3.23 -8.79 9.62
N ASN A 25 -3.49 -7.71 10.36
CA ASN A 25 -4.29 -6.58 9.87
C ASN A 25 -3.60 -5.85 8.73
N ILE A 26 -2.27 -5.71 8.79
CA ILE A 26 -1.47 -5.12 7.71
C ILE A 26 -1.59 -5.98 6.45
N GLY A 27 -1.48 -7.31 6.59
CA GLY A 27 -1.64 -8.25 5.47
C GLY A 27 -3.05 -8.21 4.86
N MET A 28 -4.09 -8.12 5.69
CA MET A 28 -5.47 -7.97 5.21
C MET A 28 -5.68 -6.66 4.45
N VAL A 29 -5.15 -5.53 4.95
CA VAL A 29 -5.22 -4.24 4.27
C VAL A 29 -4.48 -4.31 2.93
N ALA A 30 -3.26 -4.84 2.90
CA ALA A 30 -2.49 -5.00 1.66
C ALA A 30 -3.23 -5.85 0.63
N ARG A 31 -3.90 -6.93 1.04
CA ARG A 31 -4.72 -7.75 0.15
C ARG A 31 -5.93 -7.01 -0.39
N ALA A 32 -6.63 -6.25 0.46
CA ALA A 32 -7.73 -5.41 0.02
C ALA A 32 -7.25 -4.36 -1.00
N MET A 33 -6.14 -3.69 -0.73
CA MET A 33 -5.53 -2.73 -1.65
C MET A 33 -5.25 -3.34 -3.04
N ALA A 34 -4.63 -4.52 -3.08
CA ALA A 34 -4.34 -5.22 -4.34
C ALA A 34 -5.61 -5.54 -5.14
N ASN A 35 -6.71 -5.93 -4.49
CA ASN A 35 -8.00 -6.17 -5.14
C ASN A 35 -8.58 -4.93 -5.83
N PHE A 36 -8.17 -3.73 -5.41
CA PHE A 36 -8.63 -2.43 -5.94
C PHE A 36 -7.54 -1.68 -6.72
N GLY A 37 -6.42 -2.32 -7.04
CA GLY A 37 -5.34 -1.69 -7.80
C GLY A 37 -4.58 -0.59 -7.05
N LEU A 38 -4.64 -0.58 -5.71
CA LEU A 38 -3.88 0.33 -4.86
C LEU A 38 -2.53 -0.29 -4.51
N SER A 39 -1.47 0.50 -4.60
CA SER A 39 -0.09 0.00 -4.46
C SER A 39 0.74 0.71 -3.38
N GLU A 40 0.26 1.82 -2.84
CA GLU A 40 1.04 2.63 -1.89
C GLU A 40 0.53 2.47 -0.45
N LEU A 41 1.26 1.70 0.37
CA LEU A 41 0.98 1.48 1.80
C LEU A 41 2.12 2.05 2.65
N ARG A 42 1.78 2.91 3.62
CA ARG A 42 2.72 3.50 4.59
C ARG A 42 2.31 3.13 6.01
N LEU A 43 3.27 2.84 6.87
CA LEU A 43 3.06 2.52 8.28
C LEU A 43 3.68 3.62 9.15
N VAL A 44 2.93 4.08 10.15
CA VAL A 44 3.39 5.08 11.13
C VAL A 44 3.30 4.47 12.52
N ASN A 45 4.42 4.44 13.24
CA ASN A 45 4.52 3.89 14.60
C ASN A 45 3.89 2.47 14.74
N PRO A 46 4.15 1.51 13.84
CA PRO A 46 3.63 0.15 14.00
C PRO A 46 4.16 -0.46 15.30
N ARG A 47 3.35 -1.28 15.96
CA ARG A 47 3.81 -2.03 17.13
C ARG A 47 4.98 -2.94 16.74
N ASP A 48 6.09 -2.84 17.45
CA ASP A 48 7.22 -3.76 17.31
C ASP A 48 6.92 -5.15 17.87
N GLY A 49 7.56 -6.17 17.29
CA GLY A 49 7.58 -7.53 17.84
C GLY A 49 6.40 -8.43 17.45
N TRP A 50 5.96 -8.36 16.20
CA TRP A 50 5.04 -9.34 15.59
C TRP A 50 5.77 -10.56 15.02
#